data_AF-A0A086MI34-F1
#
_entry.id   AF-A0A086MI34-F1
#
_cell.length_a   1.000
_cell.length_b   1.000
_cell.length_c   1.000
_cell.angle_alpha   90.00
_cell.angle_beta   90.00
_cell.angle_gamma   90.00
#
_symmetry.space_group_name_H-M   'P 1'
#
loop_
_entity.id
_entity.type
_entity.pdbx_description
1 polymer ?
#
loop_
_entity_poly.entity_id
_entity_poly.type
_entity_poly.pdbx_seq_one_letter_code
_entity_poly.pdbx_strand_id
1 'polypeptide(L)'
;MQGSLKQREAVPRGSPSTPPAQPTGFTSVLERNIEALRRKREEDERKASLQDRIAQVITRFTGSMAFVYVHLVLVGGWVAANLGIVPGVPIFDPTFVILATCASVEAIFLSTFVLISQNRASAEADRRAELDLQTNLLSEHEITRLLTLTRAIAEHLGIREANDPSLAELERHVAPEKVLDRLTEDESNGPP
;
A
#
# COMPACT_ATOMS: atom_id res chain seq x y z
N MET A 1 43.49 -85.09 -21.44
CA MET A 1 42.06 -84.91 -21.12
C MET A 1 41.93 -84.24 -19.77
N GLN A 2 41.47 -82.99 -19.70
CA GLN A 2 40.91 -82.36 -18.50
C GLN A 2 40.36 -80.98 -18.90
N GLY A 3 39.03 -80.88 -19.02
CA GLY A 3 38.30 -79.63 -19.16
C GLY A 3 37.88 -79.16 -17.77
N SER A 4 38.38 -78.00 -17.34
CA SER A 4 38.07 -77.41 -16.04
C SER A 4 36.84 -76.50 -16.13
N LEU A 5 35.94 -76.69 -15.17
CA LEU A 5 34.64 -76.06 -15.02
C LEU A 5 34.77 -74.53 -14.90
N LYS A 6 34.13 -73.82 -15.82
CA LYS A 6 34.02 -72.35 -15.81
C LYS A 6 32.94 -71.93 -14.80
N GLN A 7 33.42 -71.29 -13.75
CA GLN A 7 32.74 -70.70 -12.60
C GLN A 7 31.54 -69.82 -13.02
N ARG A 8 30.38 -70.08 -12.41
CA ARG A 8 29.21 -69.19 -12.43
C ARG A 8 29.28 -68.28 -11.20
N GLU A 9 29.40 -66.96 -11.40
CA GLU A 9 29.13 -65.95 -10.36
C GLU A 9 28.25 -64.83 -10.92
N ALA A 10 27.31 -64.41 -10.06
CA ALA A 10 26.13 -63.62 -10.37
C ALA A 10 26.44 -62.13 -10.53
N VAL A 11 25.69 -61.46 -11.41
CA VAL A 11 25.71 -60.01 -11.63
C VAL A 11 25.10 -59.28 -10.42
N PRO A 12 25.83 -58.42 -9.70
CA PRO A 12 25.21 -57.51 -8.75
C PRO A 12 24.72 -56.25 -9.50
N ARG A 13 23.40 -56.04 -9.51
CA ARG A 13 22.80 -54.76 -9.91
C ARG A 13 23.02 -53.75 -8.79
N GLY A 14 23.95 -52.82 -9.00
CA GLY A 14 24.08 -51.60 -8.21
C GLY A 14 23.97 -50.39 -9.14
N SER A 15 22.77 -49.82 -9.26
CA SER A 15 22.59 -48.53 -9.91
C SER A 15 23.36 -47.46 -9.12
N PRO A 16 24.15 -46.57 -9.75
CA PRO A 16 24.59 -45.36 -9.08
C PRO A 16 23.34 -44.50 -8.85
N SER A 17 22.85 -44.49 -7.62
CA SER A 17 21.84 -43.55 -7.18
C SER A 17 22.47 -42.15 -7.16
N THR A 18 22.43 -41.48 -8.31
CA THR A 18 22.62 -40.03 -8.41
C THR A 18 21.54 -39.37 -7.54
N PRO A 19 21.88 -38.51 -6.58
CA PRO A 19 20.88 -37.70 -5.88
C PRO A 19 20.05 -36.93 -6.91
N PRO A 20 18.72 -36.79 -6.71
CA PRO A 20 17.88 -36.10 -7.67
C PRO A 20 18.38 -34.66 -7.84
N ALA A 21 18.51 -34.24 -9.10
CA ALA A 21 18.89 -32.89 -9.47
C ALA A 21 17.97 -31.87 -8.77
N GLN A 22 18.58 -30.96 -8.01
CA GLN A 22 17.92 -29.80 -7.42
C GLN A 22 17.17 -29.03 -8.52
N PRO A 23 15.88 -28.71 -8.39
CA PRO A 23 15.19 -27.89 -9.36
C PRO A 23 15.72 -26.44 -9.30
N THR A 24 16.64 -26.15 -10.21
CA THR A 24 16.65 -24.97 -11.07
C THR A 24 16.22 -23.63 -10.44
N GLY A 25 17.22 -22.87 -9.96
CA GLY A 25 17.38 -21.42 -10.20
C GLY A 25 16.30 -20.46 -9.73
N PHE A 26 15.10 -20.50 -10.32
CA PHE A 26 14.07 -19.48 -10.15
C PHE A 26 13.36 -19.58 -8.80
N THR A 27 12.98 -20.79 -8.38
CA THR A 27 12.26 -21.02 -7.13
C THR A 27 13.11 -20.67 -5.91
N SER A 28 14.40 -21.02 -5.94
CA SER A 28 15.33 -20.70 -4.85
C SER A 28 15.65 -19.20 -4.74
N VAL A 29 15.65 -18.46 -5.85
CA VAL A 29 15.82 -17.00 -5.86
C VAL A 29 14.54 -16.32 -5.41
N LEU A 30 13.38 -16.81 -5.84
CA LEU A 30 12.08 -16.31 -5.41
C LEU A 30 11.86 -16.52 -3.91
N GLU A 31 12.17 -17.72 -3.38
CA GLU A 31 12.12 -18.02 -1.94
C GLU A 31 13.06 -17.13 -1.14
N ARG A 32 14.32 -16.98 -1.58
CA ARG A 32 15.26 -16.06 -0.92
C ARG A 32 14.79 -14.61 -0.94
N ASN A 33 14.20 -14.15 -2.05
CA ASN A 33 13.67 -12.79 -2.15
C ASN A 33 12.42 -12.59 -1.28
N ILE A 34 11.52 -13.57 -1.24
CA ILE A 34 10.34 -13.55 -0.37
C ILE A 34 10.75 -13.55 1.09
N GLU A 35 11.76 -14.33 1.45
CA GLU A 35 12.26 -14.41 2.82
C GLU A 35 13.02 -13.14 3.23
N ALA A 36 13.78 -12.53 2.32
CA ALA A 36 14.39 -11.22 2.53
C ALA A 36 13.35 -10.11 2.72
N LEU A 37 12.28 -10.11 1.92
CA LEU A 37 11.17 -9.17 2.06
C LEU A 37 10.39 -9.39 3.36
N ARG A 38 10.16 -10.64 3.77
CA ARG A 38 9.55 -10.96 5.06
C ARG A 38 10.39 -10.49 6.22
N ARG A 39 11.70 -10.79 6.23
CA ARG A 39 12.61 -10.34 7.30
C ARG A 39 12.64 -8.83 7.43
N LYS A 40 12.71 -8.11 6.30
CA LYS A 40 12.66 -6.64 6.31
C LYS A 40 11.36 -6.11 6.89
N ARG A 41 10.21 -6.68 6.48
CA ARG A 41 8.90 -6.32 7.07
C ARG A 41 8.84 -6.64 8.56
N GLU A 42 9.33 -7.81 8.99
CA GLU A 42 9.34 -8.20 10.40
C GLU A 42 10.25 -7.29 11.25
N GLU A 43 11.38 -6.84 10.73
CA GLU A 43 12.28 -5.90 11.40
C GLU A 43 11.65 -4.50 11.54
N ASP A 44 10.97 -4.04 10.50
CA ASP A 44 10.23 -2.76 10.51
C ASP A 44 9.00 -2.85 11.45
N GLU A 45 8.25 -3.95 11.39
CA GLU A 45 7.08 -4.21 12.24
C GLU A 45 7.44 -4.34 13.72
N ARG A 46 8.57 -5.00 14.07
CA ARG A 46 8.97 -5.19 15.48
C ARG A 46 9.33 -3.88 16.19
N LYS A 47 9.96 -2.93 15.49
CA LYS A 47 10.35 -1.64 16.08
C LYS A 47 9.16 -0.68 16.18
N ALA A 48 8.22 -0.77 15.25
CA ALA A 48 7.09 0.15 15.18
C ALA A 48 5.84 -0.36 15.91
N SER A 49 5.68 -1.68 16.10
CA SER A 49 4.45 -2.36 16.54
C SER A 49 3.68 -1.70 17.70
N LEU A 50 4.33 -1.35 18.82
CA LEU A 50 3.58 -0.80 19.97
C LEU A 50 3.15 0.65 19.75
N GLN A 51 4.04 1.49 19.23
CA GLN A 51 3.73 2.90 18.95
C GLN A 51 2.76 3.03 17.78
N ASP A 52 2.94 2.24 16.72
CA ASP A 52 2.04 2.20 15.57
C ASP A 52 0.67 1.68 15.95
N ARG A 53 0.57 0.67 16.83
CA ARG A 53 -0.72 0.16 17.27
C ARG A 53 -1.47 1.18 18.11
N ILE A 54 -0.77 1.91 18.99
CA ILE A 54 -1.35 3.03 19.73
C ILE A 54 -1.75 4.15 18.76
N ALA A 55 -0.90 4.51 17.80
CA ALA A 55 -1.17 5.53 16.80
C ALA A 55 -2.37 5.16 15.90
N GLN A 56 -2.51 3.89 15.51
CA GLN A 56 -3.65 3.42 14.72
C GLN A 56 -4.96 3.50 15.51
N VAL A 57 -4.94 3.10 16.79
CA VAL A 57 -6.11 3.22 17.67
C VAL A 57 -6.51 4.69 17.84
N ILE A 58 -5.54 5.56 18.13
CA ILE A 58 -5.78 7.00 18.30
C ILE A 58 -6.29 7.61 17.00
N THR A 59 -5.64 7.37 15.85
CA THR A 59 -6.08 7.90 14.56
C THR A 59 -7.52 7.50 14.24
N ARG A 60 -7.87 6.23 14.45
CA ARG A 60 -9.23 5.75 14.20
C ARG A 60 -10.24 6.33 15.18
N PHE A 61 -9.83 6.56 16.44
CA PHE A 61 -10.69 7.11 17.47
C PHE A 61 -10.97 8.60 17.26
N THR A 62 -9.92 9.40 17.07
CA THR A 62 -10.04 10.86 16.89
C THR A 62 -10.76 11.24 15.59
N GLY A 63 -10.69 10.39 14.56
CA GLY A 63 -11.44 10.59 13.31
C GLY A 63 -12.90 10.10 13.35
N SER A 64 -13.41 9.60 14.49
CA SER A 64 -14.74 8.98 14.58
C SER A 64 -15.76 9.85 15.31
N MET A 65 -17.04 9.75 14.91
CA MET A 65 -18.16 10.37 15.62
C MET A 65 -18.32 9.84 17.06
N ALA A 66 -17.86 8.62 17.33
CA ALA A 66 -17.89 8.05 18.69
C ALA A 66 -17.11 8.90 19.70
N PHE A 67 -15.99 9.50 19.28
CA PHE A 67 -15.19 10.38 20.13
C PHE A 67 -16.00 11.61 20.57
N VAL A 68 -16.71 12.24 19.64
CA VAL A 68 -17.55 13.42 19.91
C VAL A 68 -18.63 13.10 20.95
N TYR A 69 -19.30 11.95 20.83
CA TYR A 69 -20.32 11.55 21.80
C TYR A 69 -19.74 11.27 23.19
N VAL A 70 -18.60 10.59 23.27
CA VAL A 70 -17.92 10.35 24.56
C VAL A 70 -17.53 11.67 25.23
N HIS A 71 -16.95 12.59 24.48
CA HIS A 71 -16.54 13.90 25.00
C HIS A 71 -17.76 14.74 25.44
N LEU A 72 -18.85 14.71 24.66
CA LEU A 72 -20.10 15.38 25.01
C LEU A 72 -20.72 14.84 26.31
N VAL A 73 -20.74 13.51 26.48
CA VAL A 73 -21.25 12.87 27.71
C VAL A 73 -20.36 13.16 28.90
N LEU A 74 -19.03 13.18 28.71
CA LEU A 74 -18.08 13.46 29.78
C LEU A 74 -18.22 14.92 30.25
N VAL A 75 -18.15 15.87 29.32
CA VAL A 75 -18.29 17.30 29.62
C VAL A 75 -19.69 17.60 30.17
N GLY A 76 -20.74 17.08 29.53
CA GLY A 76 -22.12 17.25 29.97
C GLY A 76 -22.39 16.64 31.35
N GLY A 77 -21.81 15.46 31.62
CA GLY A 77 -21.89 14.80 32.92
C GLY A 77 -21.18 15.59 34.02
N TRP A 78 -20.01 16.14 33.72
CA TRP A 78 -19.28 17.02 34.65
C TRP A 78 -20.06 18.30 34.98
N VAL A 79 -20.67 18.92 33.96
CA VAL A 79 -21.52 20.10 34.13
C VAL A 79 -22.75 19.73 34.97
N ALA A 80 -23.45 18.63 34.67
CA ALA A 80 -24.62 18.20 35.43
C ALA A 80 -24.29 17.89 36.90
N ALA A 81 -23.14 17.26 37.17
CA ALA A 81 -22.65 17.01 38.52
C ALA A 81 -22.37 18.33 39.27
N ASN A 82 -21.73 19.31 38.64
CA ASN A 82 -21.44 20.61 39.26
C ASN A 82 -22.66 21.55 39.36
N LEU A 83 -23.71 21.33 38.57
CA LEU A 83 -25.00 22.02 38.74
C LEU A 83 -25.85 21.47 39.90
N GLY A 84 -25.38 20.42 40.59
CA GLY A 84 -26.11 19.80 41.69
C GLY A 84 -27.35 19.01 41.26
N ILE A 85 -27.46 18.67 39.96
CA ILE A 85 -28.55 17.85 39.41
C ILE A 85 -28.39 16.38 39.87
N VAL A 86 -27.16 15.96 40.19
CA VAL A 86 -26.84 14.61 40.65
C VAL A 86 -26.92 14.54 42.18
N PRO A 87 -27.90 13.82 42.76
CA PRO A 87 -28.04 13.71 44.21
C PRO A 87 -26.83 12.99 44.84
N GLY A 88 -26.20 13.63 45.84
CA GLY A 88 -25.08 13.06 46.60
C GLY A 88 -23.68 13.52 46.17
N VAL A 89 -23.55 14.32 45.09
CA VAL A 89 -22.26 14.89 44.67
C VAL A 89 -22.16 16.35 45.14
N PRO A 90 -21.17 16.71 45.98
CA PRO A 90 -20.93 18.11 46.33
C PRO A 90 -20.36 18.89 45.13
N ILE A 91 -20.75 20.16 45.00
CA ILE A 91 -20.21 21.07 43.98
C ILE A 91 -18.71 21.24 44.23
N PHE A 92 -17.88 20.77 43.30
CA PHE A 92 -16.43 20.69 43.48
C PHE A 92 -15.65 21.60 42.52
N ASP A 93 -16.25 22.02 41.40
CA ASP A 93 -15.69 22.96 40.42
C ASP A 93 -16.70 24.08 40.08
N PRO A 94 -16.98 25.02 41.01
CA PRO A 94 -18.03 26.04 40.85
C PRO A 94 -17.79 27.02 39.69
N THR A 95 -16.52 27.27 39.36
CA THR A 95 -16.11 28.22 38.30
C THR A 95 -15.76 27.50 36.99
N PHE A 96 -15.85 26.17 36.95
CA PHE A 96 -15.45 25.33 35.80
C PHE A 96 -13.99 25.50 35.37
N VAL A 97 -13.12 26.03 36.24
CA VAL A 97 -11.71 26.32 35.91
C VAL A 97 -10.92 25.02 35.78
N ILE A 98 -11.24 24.01 36.60
CA ILE A 98 -10.56 22.71 36.52
C ILE A 98 -10.94 22.03 35.21
N LEU A 99 -12.23 22.00 34.87
CA LEU A 99 -12.70 21.48 33.58
C LEU A 99 -12.04 22.20 32.41
N ALA A 100 -12.03 23.53 32.40
CA ALA A 100 -11.46 24.31 31.30
C ALA A 100 -9.96 24.04 31.14
N THR A 101 -9.23 23.95 32.25
CA THR A 101 -7.78 23.65 32.25
C THR A 101 -7.52 22.24 31.72
N CYS A 102 -8.24 21.23 32.20
CA CYS A 102 -8.09 19.87 31.69
C CYS A 102 -8.47 19.76 30.20
N ALA A 103 -9.59 20.36 29.79
CA ALA A 103 -10.06 20.34 28.40
C ALA A 103 -9.09 21.04 27.45
N SER A 104 -8.48 22.16 27.86
CA SER A 104 -7.48 22.85 27.03
C SER A 104 -6.21 22.03 26.81
N VAL A 105 -5.70 21.35 27.85
CA VAL A 105 -4.57 20.43 27.70
C VAL A 105 -4.96 19.26 26.79
N GLU A 106 -6.14 18.67 26.99
CA GLU A 106 -6.66 17.58 26.15
C GLU A 106 -6.76 18.00 24.67
N ALA A 107 -7.26 19.22 24.39
CA ALA A 107 -7.40 19.76 23.04
C ALA A 107 -6.06 19.86 22.30
N ILE A 108 -4.96 20.23 22.99
CA ILE A 108 -3.62 20.29 22.39
C ILE A 108 -3.17 18.89 21.95
N PHE A 109 -3.36 17.88 22.80
CA PHE A 109 -3.04 16.49 22.45
C PHE A 109 -3.89 16.00 21.27
N LEU A 110 -5.20 16.26 21.30
CA LEU A 110 -6.11 15.87 20.23
C LEU A 110 -5.73 16.53 18.90
N SER A 111 -5.49 17.84 18.89
CA SER A 111 -5.06 18.56 17.69
C SER A 111 -3.77 17.99 17.12
N THR A 112 -2.78 17.70 17.97
CA THR A 112 -1.54 17.07 17.55
C THR A 112 -1.77 15.68 16.95
N PHE A 113 -2.62 14.86 17.57
CA PHE A 113 -2.97 13.53 17.05
C PHE A 113 -3.76 13.59 15.74
N VAL A 114 -4.67 14.56 15.59
CA VAL A 114 -5.37 14.84 14.33
C VAL A 114 -4.35 15.20 13.25
N LEU A 115 -3.42 16.12 13.53
CA LEU A 115 -2.42 16.55 12.56
C LEU A 115 -1.50 15.41 12.12
N ILE A 116 -1.02 14.59 13.07
CA ILE A 116 -0.23 13.38 12.75
C ILE A 116 -1.04 12.42 11.87
N SER A 117 -2.31 12.21 12.21
CA SER A 117 -3.21 11.32 11.45
C SER A 117 -3.47 11.84 10.04
N GLN A 118 -3.67 13.15 9.89
CA GLN A 118 -3.85 13.82 8.61
C GLN A 118 -2.59 13.75 7.76
N ASN A 119 -1.41 14.04 8.34
CA ASN A 119 -0.14 13.93 7.62
C ASN A 119 0.09 12.51 7.10
N ARG A 120 -0.22 11.49 7.90
CA ARG A 120 -0.10 10.09 7.47
C ARG A 120 -1.08 9.73 6.34
N ALA A 121 -2.33 10.18 6.45
CA ALA A 121 -3.34 9.97 5.42
C ALA A 121 -2.97 10.69 4.11
N SER A 122 -2.42 11.91 4.20
CA SER A 122 -1.93 12.66 3.05
C SER A 122 -0.79 11.93 2.36
N ALA A 123 0.23 11.50 3.10
CA ALA A 123 1.36 10.76 2.52
C ALA A 123 0.93 9.44 1.86
N GLU A 124 -0.08 8.76 2.40
CA GLU A 124 -0.65 7.56 1.77
C GLU A 124 -1.44 7.90 0.51
N ALA A 125 -2.22 8.99 0.52
CA ALA A 125 -2.96 9.46 -0.64
C ALA A 125 -2.02 9.87 -1.78
N ASP A 126 -0.95 10.61 -1.49
CA ASP A 126 0.06 11.02 -2.47
C ASP A 126 0.71 9.81 -3.14
N ARG A 127 1.08 8.80 -2.33
CA ARG A 127 1.66 7.55 -2.85
C ARG A 127 0.67 6.78 -3.74
N ARG A 128 -0.61 6.75 -3.38
CA ARG A 128 -1.65 6.12 -4.21
C ARG A 128 -1.82 6.88 -5.53
N ALA A 129 -1.86 8.20 -5.50
CA ALA A 129 -1.95 9.03 -6.70
C ALA A 129 -0.77 8.79 -7.66
N GLU A 130 0.45 8.66 -7.13
CA GLU A 130 1.63 8.34 -7.94
C GLU A 130 1.52 6.96 -8.60
N LEU A 131 1.10 5.94 -7.86
CA LEU A 131 0.90 4.58 -8.38
C LEU A 131 -0.22 4.53 -9.43
N ASP A 132 -1.31 5.26 -9.21
CA ASP A 132 -2.43 5.37 -10.14
C ASP A 132 -1.98 6.04 -11.45
N LEU A 133 -1.19 7.12 -11.35
CA LEU A 133 -0.59 7.77 -12.51
C LEU A 133 0.31 6.80 -13.29
N GLN A 134 1.23 6.10 -12.62
CA GLN A 134 2.12 5.13 -13.27
C GLN A 134 1.33 4.01 -13.96
N THR A 135 0.30 3.47 -13.30
CA THR A 135 -0.56 2.42 -13.86
C THR A 135 -1.31 2.93 -15.09
N ASN A 136 -1.79 4.18 -15.04
CA ASN A 136 -2.48 4.79 -16.16
C ASN A 136 -1.54 4.97 -17.37
N LEU A 137 -0.34 5.53 -17.17
CA LEU A 137 0.63 5.71 -18.25
C LEU A 137 1.08 4.38 -18.87
N LEU A 138 1.27 3.35 -18.04
CA LEU A 138 1.57 2.00 -18.52
C LEU A 138 0.41 1.43 -19.35
N SER A 139 -0.82 1.56 -18.85
CA SER A 139 -2.02 1.11 -19.56
C SER A 139 -2.17 1.84 -20.90
N GLU A 140 -1.91 3.15 -20.94
CA GLU A 140 -1.96 3.97 -22.15
C GLU A 140 -0.92 3.50 -23.18
N HIS A 141 0.30 3.19 -22.74
CA HIS A 141 1.35 2.61 -23.58
C HIS A 141 0.95 1.25 -24.14
N GLU A 142 0.40 0.37 -23.31
CA GLU A 142 -0.06 -0.96 -23.72
C GLU A 142 -1.24 -0.88 -24.70
N ILE A 143 -2.21 0.00 -24.46
CA ILE A 143 -3.34 0.25 -25.35
C ILE A 143 -2.85 0.76 -26.71
N THR A 144 -1.90 1.69 -26.72
CA THR A 144 -1.32 2.21 -27.97
C THR A 144 -0.61 1.11 -28.74
N ARG A 145 0.18 0.27 -28.05
CA ARG A 145 0.83 -0.89 -28.67
C ARG A 145 -0.20 -1.89 -29.22
N LEU A 146 -1.28 -2.16 -28.49
CA LEU A 146 -2.36 -3.02 -28.95
C LEU A 146 -3.08 -2.42 -30.17
N LEU A 147 -3.31 -1.11 -30.20
CA LEU A 147 -3.90 -0.41 -31.33
C LEU A 147 -3.03 -0.55 -32.58
N THR A 148 -1.72 -0.30 -32.46
CA THR A 148 -0.76 -0.45 -33.56
C THR A 148 -0.70 -1.90 -34.08
N LEU A 149 -0.67 -2.89 -33.19
CA LEU A 149 -0.69 -4.30 -33.58
C LEU A 149 -2.01 -4.69 -34.26
N THR A 150 -3.14 -4.22 -33.73
CA THR A 150 -4.47 -4.49 -34.29
C THR A 150 -4.62 -3.85 -35.67
N ARG A 151 -4.12 -2.63 -35.85
CA ARG A 151 -4.07 -1.95 -37.15
C ARG A 151 -3.22 -2.74 -38.16
N ALA A 152 -2.02 -3.18 -37.77
CA ALA A 152 -1.17 -3.98 -38.63
C ALA A 152 -1.84 -5.29 -39.09
N ILE A 153 -2.60 -5.94 -38.21
CA ILE A 153 -3.40 -7.13 -38.55
C ILE A 153 -4.54 -6.77 -39.51
N ALA A 154 -5.26 -5.69 -39.25
CA ALA A 154 -6.37 -5.24 -40.09
C ALA A 154 -5.91 -4.86 -41.51
N GLU A 155 -4.75 -4.21 -41.64
CA GLU A 155 -4.11 -3.92 -42.92
C GLU A 155 -3.72 -5.21 -43.66
N HIS A 156 -3.13 -6.18 -42.96
CA HIS A 156 -2.76 -7.47 -43.54
C HIS A 156 -3.98 -8.27 -44.06
N LEU A 157 -5.12 -8.16 -43.39
CA LEU A 157 -6.39 -8.80 -43.77
C LEU A 157 -7.19 -8.02 -44.83
N GLY A 158 -6.73 -6.84 -45.25
CA GLY A 158 -7.41 -6.01 -46.25
C GLY A 158 -8.70 -5.36 -45.75
N ILE A 159 -8.84 -5.17 -44.44
CA ILE A 159 -9.99 -4.52 -43.82
C ILE A 159 -9.93 -3.01 -44.12
N ARG A 160 -10.98 -2.44 -44.72
CA ARG A 160 -10.99 -1.04 -45.22
C ARG A 160 -10.85 -0.02 -44.09
N GLU A 161 -11.36 -0.37 -42.91
CA GLU A 161 -11.35 0.41 -41.68
C GLU A 161 -9.93 0.65 -41.14
N ALA A 162 -8.93 -0.15 -41.53
CA ALA A 162 -7.54 0.06 -41.10
C ALA A 162 -6.91 1.37 -41.62
N ASN A 163 -7.50 1.96 -42.66
CA ASN A 163 -7.08 3.22 -43.26
C ASN A 163 -7.90 4.44 -42.79
N ASP A 164 -8.76 4.27 -41.78
CA ASP A 164 -9.56 5.37 -41.26
C ASP A 164 -8.64 6.43 -40.60
N PRO A 165 -8.67 7.71 -41.05
CA PRO A 165 -7.88 8.77 -40.44
C PRO A 165 -8.21 9.03 -38.96
N SER A 166 -9.39 8.64 -38.47
CA SER A 166 -9.75 8.75 -37.05
C SER A 166 -8.95 7.80 -36.14
N LEU A 167 -8.49 6.65 -36.65
CA LEU A 167 -7.58 5.74 -35.92
C LEU A 167 -6.17 6.33 -35.77
N ALA A 168 -5.72 7.11 -36.76
CA ALA A 168 -4.44 7.81 -36.69
C ALA A 168 -4.47 8.98 -35.69
N GLU A 169 -5.65 9.56 -35.41
CA GLU A 169 -5.82 10.53 -34.33
C GLU A 169 -5.72 9.87 -32.95
N LEU A 170 -6.27 8.66 -32.76
CA LEU A 170 -6.12 7.90 -31.51
C LEU A 170 -4.65 7.55 -31.20
N GLU A 171 -3.86 7.19 -32.22
CA GLU A 171 -2.40 6.96 -32.06
C GLU A 171 -1.62 8.26 -31.74
N ARG A 172 -2.16 9.43 -32.10
CA ARG A 172 -1.51 10.74 -31.89
C ARG A 172 -1.66 11.31 -30.49
N HIS A 173 -2.62 10.83 -29.70
CA HIS A 173 -2.93 11.39 -28.38
C HIS A 173 -1.96 10.95 -27.27
N VAL A 174 -0.99 10.05 -27.54
CA VAL A 174 -0.26 9.36 -26.47
C VAL A 174 1.25 9.43 -26.68
N ALA A 175 1.86 10.49 -26.16
CA ALA A 175 3.26 10.46 -25.76
C ALA A 175 3.32 10.95 -24.30
N PRO A 176 3.25 10.03 -23.32
CA PRO A 176 3.28 10.34 -21.88
C PRO A 176 4.40 11.30 -21.48
N GLU A 177 5.57 11.13 -22.10
CA GLU A 177 6.77 11.97 -21.95
C GLU A 177 6.46 13.45 -22.18
N LYS A 178 5.66 13.79 -23.22
CA LYS A 178 5.32 15.18 -23.55
C LYS A 178 4.33 15.83 -22.59
N VAL A 179 3.56 15.04 -21.84
CA VAL A 179 2.64 15.57 -20.82
C VAL A 179 3.37 15.78 -19.49
N LEU A 180 4.30 14.89 -19.12
CA LEU A 180 5.17 15.08 -17.96
C LEU A 180 6.11 16.29 -18.13
N ASP A 181 6.70 16.48 -19.30
CA ASP A 181 7.56 17.64 -19.58
C ASP A 181 6.81 18.98 -19.39
N ARG A 182 5.53 19.03 -19.81
CA ARG A 182 4.67 20.22 -19.64
C ARG A 182 4.35 20.54 -18.17
N LEU A 183 4.14 19.52 -17.34
CA LEU A 183 3.86 19.72 -15.91
C LEU A 183 5.11 20.20 -15.15
N THR A 184 6.29 19.71 -15.54
CA THR A 184 7.57 20.10 -14.92
C THR A 184 8.01 21.51 -15.34
N GLU A 185 7.70 21.93 -16.58
CA GLU A 185 7.95 23.28 -17.08
C GLU A 185 7.08 24.34 -16.39
N ASP A 186 5.79 24.06 -16.17
CA ASP A 186 4.85 24.99 -15.51
C ASP A 186 5.15 25.18 -14.01
N GLU A 187 5.63 24.16 -13.29
CA GLU A 187 6.09 24.33 -11.88
C GLU A 187 7.37 25.18 -11.77
N SER A 188 8.24 25.19 -12.79
CA SER A 188 9.44 26.03 -12.79
C SER A 188 9.17 27.51 -13.13
N ASN A 189 7.99 27.81 -13.70
CA ASN A 189 7.61 29.12 -14.21
C ASN A 189 6.46 29.78 -13.41
N GLY A 190 6.13 29.25 -12.24
CA GLY A 190 5.19 29.86 -11.31
C GLY A 190 5.70 31.24 -10.81
N PRO A 191 4.85 32.28 -10.74
CA PRO A 191 5.29 33.63 -10.37
C PRO A 191 5.78 33.69 -8.90
N PRO A 192 6.71 34.61 -8.58
CA PRO A 192 7.32 34.75 -7.25
C PRO A 192 6.33 35.17 -6.15
#